data_AF-A0A927HFP5-F1
#
_entry.id   AF-A0A927HFP5-F1
#
_cell.length_a   1.000
_cell.length_b   1.000
_cell.length_c   1.000
_cell.angle_alpha   90.00
_cell.angle_beta   90.00
_cell.angle_gamma   90.00
#
_symmetry.space_group_name_H-M   'P 1'
#
loop_
_entity.id
_entity.type
_entity.pdbx_description
1 polymer ?
#
loop_
_entity_poly.entity_id
_entity_poly.type
_entity_poly.pdbx_seq_one_letter_code
_entity_poly.pdbx_strand_id
1 'polypeptide(L)' 'MGSGAAELDANGDGLLSVTEVQAVYPDVTAEQFSAMDLNADGALDDSEVVAAEEAGVMPVAPTDG' A
#
# COMPACT_ATOMS: atom_id res chain seq x y z
N MET A 1 -5.78 14.88 -0.85
CA MET A 1 -6.14 13.76 -1.72
C MET A 1 -4.97 12.81 -1.60
N GLY A 2 -5.10 11.76 -0.79
CA GLY A 2 -4.03 10.77 -0.63
C GLY A 2 -3.91 10.02 -1.96
N SER A 3 -2.88 10.35 -2.73
CA SER A 3 -2.70 9.83 -4.09
C SER A 3 -1.79 8.61 -4.13
N GLY A 4 -1.06 8.32 -3.04
CA GLY A 4 -0.01 7.29 -3.00
C GLY A 4 -0.50 5.89 -3.40
N ALA A 5 -1.67 5.48 -2.89
CA ALA A 5 -2.25 4.19 -3.24
C ALA A 5 -2.88 4.18 -4.63
N ALA A 6 -3.52 5.26 -5.07
CA ALA A 6 -4.13 5.34 -6.40
C ALA A 6 -3.09 5.23 -7.54
N GLU A 7 -1.83 5.56 -7.27
CA GLU A 7 -0.72 5.40 -8.22
C GLU A 7 -0.27 3.94 -8.38
N LEU A 8 -0.52 3.11 -7.36
CA LEU A 8 -0.12 1.71 -7.29
C LEU A 8 -1.28 0.76 -7.67
N ASP A 9 -2.52 1.19 -7.47
CA ASP A 9 -3.77 0.49 -7.81
C ASP A 9 -3.96 0.45 -9.34
N ALA A 10 -3.27 -0.48 -10.00
CA ALA A 10 -3.24 -0.59 -11.45
C ALA A 10 -4.55 -1.16 -12.02
N ASN A 11 -5.23 -2.00 -11.24
CA ASN A 11 -6.52 -2.57 -11.59
C ASN A 11 -7.72 -1.64 -11.29
N GLY A 12 -7.54 -0.58 -10.49
CA GLY A 12 -8.61 0.38 -10.21
C GLY A 12 -9.68 -0.14 -9.24
N ASP A 13 -9.36 -1.17 -8.44
CA ASP A 13 -10.33 -1.81 -7.55
C ASP A 13 -10.35 -1.14 -6.16
N GLY A 14 -9.39 -0.25 -5.89
CA GLY A 14 -9.22 0.43 -4.60
C GLY A 14 -8.50 -0.43 -3.57
N LEU A 15 -7.75 -1.43 -4.03
CA LEU A 15 -7.06 -2.43 -3.23
C LEU A 15 -5.68 -2.67 -3.81
N LEU A 16 -4.63 -2.49 -3.00
CA LEU A 16 -3.27 -2.78 -3.44
C LEU A 16 -2.92 -4.23 -3.22
N SER A 17 -2.85 -5.02 -4.29
CA SER A 17 -2.34 -6.38 -4.17
C SER A 17 -0.82 -6.40 -4.04
N VAL A 18 -0.28 -7.43 -3.39
CA VAL A 18 1.19 -7.65 -3.32
C VAL A 18 1.88 -7.67 -4.70
N THR A 19 1.15 -8.04 -5.75
CA THR A 19 1.66 -8.03 -7.13
C THR A 19 1.79 -6.61 -7.68
N GLU A 20 0.84 -5.74 -7.37
CA GLU A 20 0.84 -4.34 -7.79
C GLU A 20 1.89 -3.55 -7.05
N VAL A 21 1.99 -3.77 -5.73
CA VAL A 21 3.06 -3.20 -4.92
C VAL A 21 4.42 -3.68 -5.40
N GLN A 22 4.63 -4.99 -5.65
CA GLN A 22 5.91 -5.49 -6.18
C GLN A 22 6.21 -5.02 -7.61
N ALA A 23 5.20 -4.69 -8.41
CA ALA A 23 5.41 -4.17 -9.76
C ALA A 23 6.08 -2.79 -9.73
N VAL A 24 5.80 -1.99 -8.71
CA VAL A 24 6.38 -0.64 -8.54
C VAL A 24 7.56 -0.67 -7.56
N TYR A 25 7.44 -1.43 -6.49
CA TYR A 25 8.42 -1.61 -5.42
C TYR A 25 8.81 -3.08 -5.29
N PRO A 26 9.71 -3.59 -6.15
CA PRO A 26 10.17 -4.97 -6.09
C PRO A 26 10.94 -5.31 -4.79
N ASP A 27 11.35 -4.30 -4.03
CA ASP A 27 11.96 -4.45 -2.70
C ASP A 27 10.94 -4.72 -1.58
N VAL A 28 9.64 -4.51 -1.83
CA VAL A 28 8.59 -4.86 -0.85
C VAL A 28 8.42 -6.38 -0.85
N THR A 29 8.75 -7.00 0.27
CA THR A 29 8.54 -8.43 0.48
C THR A 29 7.12 -8.69 0.97
N ALA A 30 6.67 -9.94 0.82
CA ALA A 30 5.40 -10.39 1.39
C ALA A 30 5.33 -10.19 2.92
N GLU A 31 6.47 -10.23 3.62
CA GLU A 31 6.52 -9.95 5.07
C GLU A 31 6.25 -8.48 5.38
N GLN A 32 6.82 -7.56 4.59
CA GLN A 32 6.55 -6.13 4.71
C GLN A 32 5.11 -5.81 4.35
N PHE A 33 4.58 -6.48 3.32
CA PHE A 33 3.19 -6.36 2.92
C PHE A 33 2.24 -6.87 4.03
N SER A 34 2.48 -8.07 4.56
CA SER A 34 1.73 -8.63 5.70
C SER A 34 1.85 -7.81 6.98
N ALA A 35 2.87 -6.96 7.12
CA ALA A 35 2.94 -6.04 8.26
C ALA A 35 1.99 -4.84 8.11
N MET A 36 1.60 -4.51 6.88
CA MET A 36 0.66 -3.44 6.54
C MET A 36 -0.77 -3.98 6.40
N ASP A 37 -0.90 -5.22 5.92
CA ASP A 37 -2.13 -5.98 5.77
C ASP A 37 -2.53 -6.56 7.15
N LEU A 38 -3.34 -5.78 7.86
CA LEU A 38 -3.82 -6.06 9.21
C LEU A 38 -4.92 -7.13 9.19
N ASN A 39 -5.68 -7.19 8.10
CA ASN A 39 -6.78 -8.13 7.90
C ASN A 39 -6.30 -9.51 7.38
N ALA A 40 -5.06 -9.58 6.89
CA ALA A 40 -4.39 -10.71 6.27
C ALA A 40 -5.14 -11.31 5.07
N ASP A 41 -5.81 -10.48 4.27
CA ASP A 41 -6.54 -10.91 3.06
C ASP A 41 -5.63 -10.99 1.81
N GLY A 42 -4.43 -10.40 1.88
CA GLY A 42 -3.46 -10.38 0.80
C GLY A 42 -3.56 -9.15 -0.11
N ALA A 43 -4.39 -8.17 0.25
CA ALA A 43 -4.47 -6.84 -0.34
C ALA A 43 -4.30 -5.76 0.76
N LEU A 44 -4.04 -4.51 0.37
CA LEU A 44 -4.18 -3.36 1.27
C LEU A 44 -5.40 -2.56 0.85
N ASP A 45 -6.41 -2.52 1.72
CA ASP A 45 -7.55 -1.63 1.55
C ASP A 45 -7.17 -0.17 1.83
N ASP A 46 -7.95 0.79 1.33
CA ASP A 46 -7.82 2.22 1.68
C ASP A 46 -7.70 2.45 3.20
N SER A 47 -8.40 1.67 4.02
CA SER A 47 -8.30 1.76 5.48
C SER A 47 -6.94 1.31 6.03
N GLU A 48 -6.34 0.28 5.45
CA GLU A 48 -5.04 -0.24 5.84
C GLU A 48 -3.91 0.64 5.31
N VAL A 49 -4.07 1.16 4.10
CA VAL A 49 -3.22 2.19 3.51
C VAL A 49 -3.14 3.40 4.43
N VAL A 50 -4.29 3.96 4.82
CA VAL A 50 -4.34 5.12 5.71
C VAL A 50 -3.70 4.79 7.07
N ALA A 51 -3.93 3.59 7.61
CA ALA A 51 -3.30 3.16 8.85
C ALA A 51 -1.76 3.04 8.72
N ALA A 52 -1.27 2.53 7.58
CA ALA A 52 0.15 2.39 7.30
C ALA A 52 0.83 3.73 7.00
N GLU A 53 0.11 4.69 6.39
CA GLU A 53 0.54 6.08 6.21
C GLU A 53 0.68 6.79 7.56
N GLU A 54 -0.34 6.71 8.42
CA GLU A 54 -0.31 7.27 9.78
C GLU A 54 0.79 6.66 10.65
N ALA A 55 1.09 5.37 10.44
CA ALA A 55 2.16 4.67 11.12
C ALA A 55 3.56 4.91 10.49
N GLY A 56 3.64 5.61 9.35
CA GLY A 56 4.89 5.92 8.64
C GLY A 56 5.60 4.70 8.04
N VAL A 57 4.85 3.61 7.79
CA VAL A 57 5.40 2.31 7.35
C VAL A 57 5.33 2.17 5.83
N MET A 58 4.44 2.90 5.17
CA MET A 58 4.27 2.83 3.72
C MET A 58 5.09 3.87 2.96
N PRO A 59 5.75 3.48 1.85
CA PRO A 59 6.45 4.40 0.96
C PRO A 59 5.46 5.08 0.01
N VAL A 60 4.42 5.72 0.56
CA VAL A 60 3.68 6.69 -0.24
C VAL A 60 4.62 7.86 -0.55
N ALA A 61 4.59 8.37 -1.78
CA ALA A 61 5.39 9.53 -2.15
C ALA A 61 5.28 10.62 -1.05
N PRO A 62 6.39 11.27 -0.66
CA PRO A 62 6.37 12.21 0.46
C PRO A 62 5.30 13.26 0.19
N THR A 63 4.23 13.20 0.98
CA THR A 63 3.29 14.30 1.14
C THR A 63 4.03 15.38 1.91
N ASP A 64 4.85 16.15 1.17
CA ASP A 64 5.36 17.43 1.64
C ASP A 64 4.16 18.33 1.95
N GLY A 65 4.18 18.90 3.17
CA GLY A 65 3.05 19.56 3.82
C GLY A 65 2.60 20.90 3.24
#